data_AF-A0A7G8FWT8-F1
#
_entry.id   AF-A0A7G8FWT8-F1
#
_cell.length_a   1.000
_cell.length_b   1.000
_cell.length_c   1.000
_cell.angle_alpha   90.00
_cell.angle_beta   90.00
_cell.angle_gamma   90.00
#
_symmetry.space_group_name_H-M   'P 1'
#
loop_
_entity.id
_entity.type
_entity.pdbx_description
1 polymer ?
#
loop_
_entity_poly.entity_id
_entity_poly.type
_entity_poly.pdbx_seq_one_letter_code
_entity_poly.pdbx_strand_id
1 'polypeptide(L)'
;MHLVDQTVATADQRVLAPEGLDESGTVSFQTQLPQPLQQAMVGFVERCPNWDQYRLVQAAIAGFLIQNGVESREITRLYVGSMFRRESLSQGV
;
A
#
# COMPACT_ATOMS: atom_id res chain seq x y z
N MET A 1 18.78 12.01 42.68
CA MET A 1 19.38 11.73 41.37
C MET A 1 18.54 10.64 40.72
N HIS A 2 17.87 10.99 39.63
CA HIS A 2 17.23 10.15 38.59
C HIS A 2 16.43 8.91 39.04
N LEU A 3 15.09 8.97 39.01
CA LEU A 3 14.20 8.83 37.84
C LEU A 3 13.87 7.36 37.56
N VAL A 4 12.59 7.07 37.78
CA VAL A 4 11.78 5.97 37.28
C VAL A 4 12.16 5.46 35.88
N ASP A 5 12.14 4.15 35.67
CA ASP A 5 11.55 3.55 34.46
C ASP A 5 11.42 2.02 34.62
N GLN A 6 10.31 1.57 35.20
CA GLN A 6 9.79 0.22 34.94
C GLN A 6 8.28 0.27 35.01
N THR A 7 7.68 0.87 33.97
CA THR A 7 6.32 0.50 33.58
C THR A 7 6.43 -0.27 32.28
N VAL A 8 6.44 -1.59 32.38
CA VAL A 8 6.09 -2.45 31.25
C VAL A 8 4.65 -2.13 30.89
N ALA A 9 4.47 -1.18 29.97
CA ALA A 9 3.20 -0.86 29.39
C ALA A 9 2.80 -2.04 28.50
N THR A 10 1.93 -2.87 29.07
CA THR A 10 0.99 -3.77 28.40
C THR A 10 0.75 -3.37 26.95
N ALA A 11 0.95 -4.35 26.07
CA ALA A 11 0.54 -4.31 24.69
C ALA A 11 -0.93 -3.90 24.58
N ASP A 12 -1.16 -2.65 24.19
CA ASP A 12 -2.45 -2.18 23.69
C ASP A 12 -2.56 -2.67 22.24
N GLN A 13 -2.72 -3.98 22.05
CA GLN A 13 -3.28 -4.50 20.81
C GLN A 13 -4.78 -4.22 20.83
N ARG A 14 -5.12 -2.93 20.75
CA ARG A 14 -6.48 -2.50 20.48
C ARG A 14 -6.73 -2.89 19.04
N VAL A 15 -7.41 -4.01 18.84
CA VAL A 15 -8.10 -4.30 17.58
C VAL A 15 -9.14 -3.19 17.44
N LEU A 16 -8.70 -2.03 16.95
CA LEU A 16 -9.59 -1.01 16.46
C LEU A 16 -10.31 -1.64 15.27
N ALA A 17 -11.64 -1.71 15.37
CA ALA A 17 -12.46 -1.79 14.17
C ALA A 17 -11.97 -0.73 13.16
N PRO A 18 -11.99 -1.01 11.86
CA PRO A 18 -11.38 -0.14 10.85
C PRO A 18 -12.19 1.15 10.73
N GLU A 19 -11.95 2.10 11.63
CA GLU A 19 -12.47 3.47 11.58
C GLU A 19 -11.71 4.23 10.50
N GLY A 20 -12.13 4.04 9.25
CA GLY A 20 -11.49 4.67 8.09
C GLY A 20 -11.73 4.00 6.73
N LEU A 21 -12.63 3.02 6.63
CA LEU A 21 -13.00 2.45 5.33
C LEU A 21 -13.81 3.49 4.55
N ASP A 22 -13.26 3.99 3.45
CA ASP A 22 -14.06 4.63 2.40
C ASP A 22 -15.09 3.65 1.83
N GLU A 23 -16.07 4.13 1.06
CA GLU A 23 -17.09 3.27 0.43
C GLU A 23 -16.50 2.16 -0.47
N SER A 24 -15.20 2.24 -0.79
CA SER A 24 -14.44 1.22 -1.55
C SER A 24 -13.67 0.24 -0.65
N GLY A 25 -13.70 0.39 0.68
CA GLY A 25 -12.99 -0.46 1.62
C GLY A 25 -11.46 -0.29 1.62
N THR A 26 -10.95 0.88 1.22
CA THR A 26 -9.51 1.14 1.18
C THR A 26 -8.99 1.48 2.58
N VAL A 27 -7.76 1.04 2.87
CA VAL A 27 -7.05 1.41 4.10
C VAL A 27 -5.78 2.15 3.72
N SER A 28 -5.63 3.37 4.24
CA SER A 28 -4.38 4.14 4.11
C SER A 28 -3.50 3.88 5.34
N PHE A 29 -2.21 3.72 5.12
CA PHE A 29 -1.23 3.60 6.20
C PHE A 29 0.00 4.45 5.91
N GLN A 30 0.61 4.94 6.99
CA GLN A 30 1.87 5.67 6.94
C GLN A 30 2.98 4.80 7.51
N THR A 31 4.15 4.83 6.88
CA THR A 31 5.31 4.07 7.31
C THR A 31 6.60 4.80 6.97
N GLN A 32 7.63 4.59 7.78
CA GLN A 32 8.97 5.09 7.49
C GLN A 32 9.65 4.13 6.50
N LEU A 33 10.20 4.67 5.41
CA LEU A 33 10.95 3.90 4.41
C LEU A 33 12.43 4.30 4.45
N PRO A 34 13.37 3.35 4.23
CA PRO A 34 14.77 3.68 4.03
C PRO A 34 14.93 4.68 2.88
N GLN A 35 15.79 5.70 3.08
CA GLN A 35 15.99 6.78 2.11
C GLN A 35 16.28 6.29 0.67
N PRO A 36 17.15 5.28 0.44
CA PRO A 36 17.40 4.79 -0.92
C PRO A 36 16.15 4.23 -1.61
N LEU A 37 15.26 3.59 -0.85
CA LEU A 37 14.01 3.04 -1.38
C LEU A 37 13.02 4.14 -1.74
N GLN A 38 12.88 5.14 -0.87
CA GLN A 38 12.03 6.31 -1.14
C GLN A 38 12.50 7.03 -2.42
N GLN A 39 13.80 7.28 -2.55
CA GLN A 39 14.37 7.93 -3.73
C GLN A 39 14.12 7.12 -5.02
N ALA A 40 14.29 5.80 -4.95
CA ALA A 40 14.00 4.93 -6.09
C ALA A 40 12.52 4.95 -6.48
N MET A 41 11.61 4.92 -5.50
CA MET A 41 10.16 5.01 -5.74
C MET A 41 9.77 6.33 -6.38
N VAL A 42 10.25 7.46 -5.84
CA VAL A 42 9.98 8.79 -6.40
C VAL A 42 10.49 8.88 -7.83
N GLY A 43 11.75 8.52 -8.06
CA GLY A 43 12.32 8.56 -9.41
C GLY A 43 11.60 7.63 -10.40
N PHE A 44 11.09 6.49 -9.96
CA PHE A 44 10.26 5.62 -10.81
C PHE A 44 8.96 6.30 -11.20
N VAL A 45 8.21 6.84 -10.23
CA VAL A 45 6.94 7.53 -10.45
C VAL A 45 7.11 8.73 -11.40
N GLU A 46 8.16 9.53 -11.23
CA GLU A 46 8.45 10.69 -12.09
C GLU A 46 8.69 10.32 -13.56
N ARG A 47 9.29 9.15 -13.83
CA ARG A 47 9.57 8.68 -15.20
C ARG A 47 8.39 7.95 -15.83
N CYS A 48 7.38 7.60 -15.04
CA CYS A 48 6.27 6.76 -15.47
C CYS A 48 4.95 7.53 -15.28
N PRO A 49 4.47 8.28 -16.30
CA PRO A 49 3.39 9.27 -16.15
C PRO A 49 2.04 8.72 -15.66
N ASN A 50 1.86 7.40 -15.73
CA ASN A 50 0.64 6.73 -15.30
C ASN A 50 0.75 6.10 -13.91
N TRP A 51 1.88 6.24 -13.23
CA TRP A 51 2.13 5.66 -11.92
C TRP A 51 2.12 6.73 -10.84
N ASP A 52 1.71 6.31 -9.66
CA ASP A 52 1.70 7.09 -8.44
C ASP A 52 2.13 6.18 -7.28
N GLN A 53 2.39 6.76 -6.11
CA GLN A 53 2.89 6.01 -4.95
C GLN A 53 1.94 4.88 -4.54
N TYR A 54 0.62 5.13 -4.54
CA TYR A 54 -0.37 4.13 -4.14
C TYR A 54 -0.43 2.99 -5.13
N ARG A 55 -0.49 3.29 -6.43
CA ARG A 55 -0.50 2.29 -7.49
C ARG A 55 0.76 1.43 -7.49
N LEU A 56 1.92 2.04 -7.28
CA LEU A 56 3.20 1.33 -7.17
C LEU A 56 3.19 0.35 -6.00
N VAL A 57 2.80 0.81 -4.81
CA VAL A 57 2.77 -0.02 -3.60
C VAL A 57 1.73 -1.13 -3.72
N GLN A 58 0.53 -0.83 -4.22
CA GLN A 58 -0.52 -1.83 -4.46
C GLN A 58 -0.06 -2.91 -5.44
N ALA A 59 0.57 -2.54 -6.55
CA ALA A 59 1.11 -3.49 -7.52
C ALA A 59 2.20 -4.37 -6.91
N ALA A 60 3.11 -3.77 -6.14
CA ALA A 60 4.18 -4.48 -5.47
C ALA A 60 3.65 -5.49 -4.43
N ILE A 61 2.71 -5.07 -3.58
CA ILE A 61 2.11 -5.94 -2.55
C ILE A 61 1.29 -7.06 -3.21
N ALA A 62 0.41 -6.74 -4.16
CA ALA A 62 -0.41 -7.75 -4.82
C ALA A 62 0.47 -8.76 -5.57
N GLY A 63 1.48 -8.28 -6.30
CA GLY A 63 2.46 -9.13 -6.98
C GLY A 63 3.27 -9.99 -6.02
N PHE A 64 3.70 -9.44 -4.87
CA PHE A 64 4.40 -10.20 -3.84
C PHE A 64 3.52 -11.34 -3.29
N LEU A 65 2.25 -11.08 -2.98
CA LEU A 65 1.33 -12.09 -2.47
C LEU A 65 1.10 -13.21 -3.49
N ILE A 66 0.90 -12.87 -4.76
CA ILE A 66 0.73 -13.86 -5.84
C ILE A 66 1.97 -14.75 -5.96
N GLN A 67 3.16 -14.15 -5.95
CA GLN A 67 4.43 -14.89 -6.04
C GLN A 67 4.66 -15.82 -4.84
N ASN A 68 4.06 -15.53 -3.68
CA ASN A 68 4.11 -16.37 -2.48
C ASN A 68 2.96 -17.39 -2.39
N GLY A 69 2.22 -17.61 -3.47
CA GLY A 69 1.19 -18.65 -3.53
C GLY A 69 -0.17 -18.24 -2.97
N VAL A 70 -0.43 -16.94 -2.80
CA VAL A 70 -1.76 -16.46 -2.43
C VAL A 70 -2.71 -16.57 -3.61
N GLU A 71 -3.57 -17.59 -3.58
CA GLU A 71 -4.58 -17.85 -4.62
C GLU A 71 -5.86 -17.05 -4.36
N SER A 72 -5.83 -15.75 -4.63
CA SER A 72 -7.02 -14.90 -4.59
C SER A 72 -7.27 -14.22 -5.93
N ARG A 73 -8.48 -14.43 -6.47
CA ARG A 73 -8.94 -13.78 -7.70
C ARG A 73 -8.99 -12.26 -7.54
N GLU A 74 -9.35 -11.78 -6.36
CA GLU A 74 -9.41 -10.34 -6.06
C GLU A 74 -8.02 -9.72 -6.07
N ILE A 75 -7.04 -10.37 -5.44
CA ILE A 75 -5.63 -9.93 -5.44
C ILE A 75 -5.06 -9.97 -6.86
N THR A 76 -5.34 -11.02 -7.63
CA THR A 76 -4.93 -11.11 -9.03
C THR A 76 -5.53 -9.98 -9.87
N ARG A 77 -6.83 -9.67 -9.68
CA ARG A 77 -7.49 -8.57 -10.36
C ARG A 77 -6.92 -7.21 -9.95
N LEU A 78 -6.56 -7.03 -8.67
CA LEU A 78 -5.91 -5.81 -8.17
C LEU A 78 -4.51 -5.65 -8.80
N TYR A 79 -3.72 -6.72 -8.87
CA TYR A 79 -2.41 -6.71 -9.53
C TYR A 79 -2.54 -6.34 -11.02
N VAL A 80 -3.41 -7.01 -11.75
CA VAL A 80 -3.63 -6.71 -13.19
C VAL A 80 -4.19 -5.29 -13.37
N GLY A 81 -5.13 -4.86 -12.52
CA GLY A 81 -5.70 -3.51 -12.57
C GLY A 81 -4.70 -2.40 -12.20
N SER A 82 -3.77 -2.69 -11.30
CA SER A 82 -2.67 -1.77 -10.98
C SER A 82 -1.60 -1.75 -12.07
N MET A 83 -1.42 -2.81 -12.85
CA MET A 83 -0.54 -2.82 -14.02
C MET A 83 -1.16 -2.11 -15.24
N PHE A 84 -2.46 -2.35 -15.53
CA PHE A 84 -3.14 -1.84 -16.71
C PHE A 84 -4.24 -0.84 -16.33
N ARG A 85 -4.11 0.41 -16.78
CA ARG A 85 -5.09 1.49 -16.53
C ARG A 85 -6.35 1.26 -17.38
N ARG A 86 -7.53 1.61 -16.84
CA ARG A 86 -8.84 1.51 -17.54
C ARG A 86 -9.22 2.76 -18.37
N GLU A 87 -8.36 3.78 -18.44
CA GLU A 87 -8.67 5.05 -19.14
C GLU A 87 -8.63 4.95 -20.67
N SER A 88 -8.27 3.80 -21.25
CA SER A 88 -8.36 3.59 -22.70
C SER A 88 -9.80 3.48 -23.23
N LEU A 89 -10.83 3.63 -22.39
CA LEU A 89 -12.23 3.37 -22.74
C LEU A 89 -13.15 4.61 -22.62
N SER A 90 -12.62 5.79 -22.24
CA SER A 90 -13.42 7.02 -22.12
C SER A 90 -13.10 8.11 -23.16
N GLN A 91 -12.19 7.86 -24.10
CA GLN A 91 -11.93 8.73 -25.26
C GLN A 91 -12.45 8.05 -26.54
N GLY A 92 -13.77 8.05 -26.68
CA GLY A 92 -14.46 7.41 -27.79
C GLY A 92 -15.94 7.76 -27.83
N VAL A 93 -16.25 9.06 -27.86
CA VAL A 93 -17.47 9.61 -28.45
C VAL A 93 -17.21 11.01 -28.99
#